data_AF-A0A6G8UC77-F1
#
_entry.id   AF-A0A6G8UC77-F1
#
_cell.length_a   1.000
_cell.length_b   1.000
_cell.length_c   1.000
_cell.angle_alpha   90.00
_cell.angle_beta   90.00
_cell.angle_gamma   90.00
#
_symmetry.space_group_name_H-M   'P 1'
#
loop_
_entity.id
_entity.type
_entity.pdbx_description
1 polymer ?
#
loop_
_entity_poly.entity_id
_entity_poly.type
_entity_poly.pdbx_seq_one_letter_code
_entity_poly.pdbx_strand_id
1 'polypeptide(L)'
;MDSFTKETVIIVHGTWAAPKPDMAQWYQPDDGKGATDGFVRKLNIALWSRGSAARCWAHCDDGKPIFYWSQGENSWIARTHAATALAEYVHNLQNEGWRCHLVAHSHGGNVVVEALAQISAASKSNGGLGKVVTIGTPFMDTLSPIRKRAERQANWLRIIGWGIIWVYVIGLALNVVILAVLVLPTLWPYWTAASMVLILFFLWRARRRSLNRIQIAQINDADEHIQPQATLLAIGCPTDEAWQVLHHLPTIDAPLAVKETLLRYLVSSVQSQMFRLGEVARIRGAKSFRDIGIFAKCVAGILDFYIVSSTLDILKWAVDRSAGTFETEGPGSEGLIAQHEAEALMWQNAQLFAAPVLIVLVALAFRPFLGAAFYSAIWSPFRWCAHLLQSLASVGPALVTYFVRRWSWPVLLRLVMGLENYGFNPPPVTQFPSNVTDKFVRYENMPKGAEQRALRKRSEWISRHLGSVSQTFAGLAVSASDVVSLLRTIEADQTLVHAAYYTDDECIARIADWIAGRG
;
A
#
# COMPACT_ATOMS: atom_id res chain seq x y z
N MET A 1 56.64 1.81 -10.49
CA MET A 1 56.11 1.35 -9.20
C MET A 1 54.62 1.26 -9.38
N ASP A 2 54.09 0.05 -9.59
CA ASP A 2 52.65 -0.17 -9.67
C ASP A 2 52.05 0.21 -8.32
N SER A 3 51.36 1.34 -8.28
CA SER A 3 50.60 1.76 -7.10
C SER A 3 49.58 0.65 -6.84
N PHE A 4 49.78 -0.15 -5.79
CA PHE A 4 48.85 -1.19 -5.40
C PHE A 4 47.45 -0.58 -5.29
N THR A 5 46.57 -0.94 -6.21
CA THR A 5 45.22 -0.41 -6.27
C THR A 5 44.53 -0.80 -4.97
N LYS A 6 44.15 0.17 -4.15
CA LYS A 6 43.43 -0.08 -2.91
C LYS A 6 42.04 -0.60 -3.28
N GLU A 7 41.71 -1.84 -2.94
CA GLU A 7 40.39 -2.43 -3.23
C GLU A 7 39.68 -2.80 -1.93
N THR A 8 38.41 -2.38 -1.81
CA THR A 8 37.58 -2.70 -0.64
C THR A 8 36.24 -3.27 -1.06
N VAL A 9 35.71 -4.22 -0.29
CA VAL A 9 34.32 -4.69 -0.39
C VAL A 9 33.50 -4.05 0.72
N ILE A 10 32.47 -3.30 0.35
CA ILE A 10 31.48 -2.71 1.24
C ILE A 10 30.27 -3.64 1.25
N ILE A 11 29.80 -4.02 2.44
CA ILE A 11 28.67 -4.95 2.59
C ILE A 11 27.45 -4.17 3.11
N VAL A 12 26.37 -4.16 2.35
CA VAL A 12 25.13 -3.45 2.67
C VAL A 12 24.09 -4.43 3.17
N HIS A 13 23.74 -4.32 4.45
CA HIS A 13 22.82 -5.24 5.11
C HIS A 13 21.35 -5.02 4.70
N GLY A 14 20.52 -6.06 4.94
CA GLY A 14 19.07 -6.01 4.79
C GLY A 14 18.35 -5.25 5.90
N THR A 15 17.02 -5.29 5.88
CA THR A 15 16.17 -4.77 6.96
C THR A 15 16.42 -5.51 8.28
N TRP A 16 16.24 -4.84 9.41
CA TRP A 16 16.40 -5.40 10.78
C TRP A 16 17.78 -5.95 11.16
N ALA A 17 18.77 -5.87 10.26
CA ALA A 17 20.15 -6.23 10.51
C ALA A 17 21.00 -5.04 10.99
N ALA A 18 20.42 -3.99 11.58
CA ALA A 18 21.22 -2.89 12.10
C ALA A 18 22.16 -3.33 13.25
N PRO A 19 23.27 -2.61 13.49
CA PRO A 19 24.20 -2.92 14.57
C PRO A 19 23.49 -3.05 15.92
N LYS A 20 23.84 -4.08 16.69
CA LYS A 20 23.36 -4.28 18.06
C LYS A 20 24.56 -4.26 19.02
N PRO A 21 24.48 -3.58 20.18
CA PRO A 21 25.63 -3.43 21.09
C PRO A 21 26.24 -4.77 21.54
N ASP A 22 25.41 -5.78 21.75
CA ASP A 22 25.80 -7.07 22.34
C ASP A 22 25.86 -8.22 21.32
N MET A 23 25.71 -7.93 20.02
CA MET A 23 25.63 -8.97 19.00
C MET A 23 26.22 -8.50 17.67
N ALA A 24 27.35 -9.11 17.30
CA ALA A 24 27.95 -8.95 15.98
C ALA A 24 26.98 -9.45 14.89
N GLN A 25 26.72 -8.60 13.91
CA GLN A 25 25.91 -8.92 12.74
C GLN A 25 26.78 -9.57 11.66
N TRP A 26 26.17 -10.39 10.81
CA TRP A 26 26.88 -11.21 9.81
C TRP A 26 27.76 -10.41 8.83
N TYR A 27 27.43 -9.13 8.58
CA TYR A 27 28.16 -8.25 7.67
C TYR A 27 29.27 -7.44 8.37
N GLN A 28 29.35 -7.48 9.70
CA GLN A 28 30.33 -6.72 10.47
C GLN A 28 31.68 -7.46 10.51
N PRO A 29 32.81 -6.73 10.60
CA PRO A 29 34.11 -7.33 10.88
C PRO A 29 34.07 -8.14 12.18
N ASP A 30 34.86 -9.22 12.23
CA ASP A 30 35.03 -10.02 13.43
C ASP A 30 35.82 -9.21 14.48
N ASP A 31 35.23 -8.97 15.64
CA ASP A 31 35.85 -8.27 16.77
C ASP A 31 36.56 -9.25 17.74
N GLY A 32 36.59 -10.54 17.40
CA GLY A 32 37.21 -11.60 18.19
C GLY A 32 36.38 -12.05 19.40
N LYS A 33 35.19 -11.49 19.64
CA LYS A 33 34.38 -11.77 20.85
C LYS A 33 33.34 -12.88 20.68
N GLY A 34 33.60 -13.86 19.82
CA GLY A 34 32.81 -15.10 19.74
C GLY A 34 32.29 -15.47 18.35
N ALA A 35 32.95 -15.05 17.27
CA ALA A 35 32.48 -15.30 15.92
C ALA A 35 32.53 -16.79 15.54
N THR A 36 31.35 -17.38 15.37
CA THR A 36 31.11 -18.37 14.32
C THR A 36 31.70 -17.89 13.01
N ASP A 37 32.10 -18.80 12.12
CA ASP A 37 32.72 -18.55 10.81
C ASP A 37 31.86 -17.61 9.92
N GLY A 38 31.99 -16.28 10.15
CA GLY A 38 31.07 -15.27 9.65
C GLY A 38 31.28 -14.95 8.17
N PHE A 39 30.24 -14.38 7.54
CA PHE A 39 30.24 -14.08 6.11
C PHE A 39 31.46 -13.27 5.66
N VAL A 40 31.82 -12.22 6.41
CA VAL A 40 33.00 -11.36 6.13
C VAL A 40 34.29 -12.17 6.04
N ARG A 41 34.52 -13.06 7.02
CA ARG A 41 35.71 -13.91 7.08
C ARG A 41 35.73 -14.90 5.91
N LYS A 42 34.62 -15.60 5.68
CA LYS A 42 34.48 -16.56 4.57
C LYS A 42 34.68 -15.90 3.21
N LEU A 43 34.09 -14.73 2.99
CA LEU A 43 34.25 -13.97 1.74
C LEU A 43 35.70 -13.51 1.56
N ASN A 44 36.37 -13.02 2.61
CA ASN A 44 37.80 -12.68 2.54
C ASN A 44 38.68 -13.87 2.18
N ILE A 45 38.44 -15.04 2.78
CA ILE A 45 39.17 -16.28 2.44
C ILE A 45 38.92 -16.64 0.98
N ALA A 46 37.67 -16.60 0.52
CA ALA A 46 37.29 -16.92 -0.85
C ALA A 46 37.87 -15.94 -1.88
N LEU A 47 37.98 -14.65 -1.56
CA LEU A 47 38.63 -13.64 -2.40
C LEU A 47 40.14 -13.84 -2.45
N TRP A 48 40.77 -14.12 -1.31
CA TRP A 48 42.19 -14.40 -1.23
C TRP A 48 42.58 -15.63 -2.04
N SER A 49 41.82 -16.72 -1.94
CA SER A 49 42.06 -17.95 -2.70
C SER A 49 41.94 -17.76 -4.22
N ARG A 50 41.27 -16.69 -4.66
CA ARG A 50 41.12 -16.30 -6.07
C ARG A 50 42.15 -15.28 -6.54
N GLY A 51 43.07 -14.86 -5.66
CA GLY A 51 44.08 -13.84 -5.97
C GLY A 51 43.51 -12.44 -6.11
N SER A 52 42.30 -12.17 -5.60
CA SER A 52 41.74 -10.81 -5.58
C SER A 52 42.45 -9.95 -4.54
N ALA A 53 42.68 -8.68 -4.86
CA ALA A 53 43.21 -7.68 -3.92
C ALA A 53 42.13 -7.16 -2.96
N ALA A 54 40.85 -7.23 -3.34
CA ALA A 54 39.73 -6.74 -2.55
C ALA A 54 39.61 -7.48 -1.20
N ARG A 55 39.43 -6.71 -0.12
CA ARG A 55 39.08 -7.23 1.21
C ARG A 55 37.85 -6.52 1.75
N CYS A 56 37.01 -7.26 2.46
CA CYS A 56 35.84 -6.72 3.14
C CYS A 56 36.29 -5.69 4.17
N TRP A 57 35.73 -4.48 4.08
CA TRP A 57 36.01 -3.38 4.98
C TRP A 57 37.49 -3.01 5.07
N ALA A 58 38.26 -3.19 3.99
CA ALA A 58 39.70 -2.91 3.94
C ALA A 58 40.07 -1.44 4.25
N HIS A 59 39.13 -0.54 4.04
CA HIS A 59 39.27 0.90 4.27
C HIS A 59 38.96 1.31 5.71
N CYS A 60 38.40 0.42 6.53
CA CYS A 60 38.04 0.73 7.90
C CYS A 60 39.28 0.74 8.79
N ASP A 61 39.40 1.80 9.57
CA ASP A 61 40.40 2.02 10.61
C ASP A 61 39.70 2.64 11.84
N ASP A 62 40.43 2.96 12.91
CA ASP A 62 39.87 3.52 14.16
C ASP A 62 39.06 4.82 13.94
N GLY A 63 39.22 5.51 12.80
CA GLY A 63 38.51 6.74 12.45
C GLY A 63 37.42 6.59 11.38
N LYS A 64 37.39 5.46 10.66
CA LYS A 64 36.49 5.24 9.51
C LYS A 64 35.54 4.07 9.77
N PRO A 65 34.34 4.36 10.30
CA PRO A 65 33.38 3.30 10.58
C PRO A 65 32.88 2.64 9.29
N ILE A 66 32.45 1.40 9.42
CA ILE A 66 31.72 0.69 8.37
C ILE A 66 30.44 1.45 7.99
N PHE A 67 30.02 1.30 6.74
CA PHE A 67 28.72 1.77 6.31
C PHE A 67 27.60 0.89 6.88
N TYR A 68 26.58 1.51 7.47
CA TYR A 68 25.31 0.88 7.82
C TYR A 68 24.20 1.94 7.65
N TRP A 69 22.96 1.50 7.47
CA TRP A 69 21.86 2.41 7.17
C TRP A 69 20.67 2.24 8.10
N SER A 70 20.19 3.37 8.66
CA SER A 70 19.10 3.44 9.64
C SER A 70 19.24 2.40 10.78
N GLN A 71 18.20 2.20 11.58
CA GLN A 71 18.10 1.01 12.43
C GLN A 71 17.62 -0.22 11.63
N GLY A 72 17.92 -0.28 10.32
CA GLY A 72 17.39 -1.28 9.41
C GLY A 72 15.87 -1.16 9.28
N GLU A 73 15.34 0.06 9.27
CA GLU A 73 13.90 0.31 9.19
C GLU A 73 13.34 -0.16 7.84
N ASN A 74 12.20 -0.83 7.88
CA ASN A 74 11.49 -1.22 6.66
C ASN A 74 10.70 -0.02 6.11
N SER A 75 11.41 0.97 5.57
CA SER A 75 10.83 2.21 5.04
C SER A 75 11.51 2.60 3.73
N TRP A 76 10.72 2.91 2.71
CA TRP A 76 11.22 3.35 1.41
C TRP A 76 11.97 4.68 1.52
N ILE A 77 11.54 5.56 2.41
CA ILE A 77 12.23 6.83 2.69
C ILE A 77 13.60 6.56 3.30
N ALA A 78 13.67 5.65 4.27
CA ALA A 78 14.94 5.25 4.89
C ALA A 78 15.89 4.62 3.86
N ARG A 79 15.38 3.79 2.95
CA ARG A 79 16.16 3.21 1.85
C ARG A 79 16.68 4.26 0.86
N THR A 80 15.87 5.26 0.51
CA THR A 80 16.31 6.37 -0.36
C THR A 80 17.39 7.24 0.30
N HIS A 81 17.24 7.57 1.60
CA HIS A 81 18.30 8.28 2.33
C HIS A 81 19.58 7.44 2.43
N ALA A 82 19.45 6.14 2.68
CA ALA A 82 20.58 5.21 2.69
C ALA A 82 21.30 5.16 1.34
N ALA A 83 20.57 5.22 0.22
CA ALA A 83 21.14 5.18 -1.11
C ALA A 83 22.00 6.42 -1.39
N THR A 84 21.52 7.60 -1.02
CA THR A 84 22.30 8.84 -1.11
C THR A 84 23.53 8.80 -0.19
N ALA A 85 23.36 8.38 1.07
CA ALA A 85 24.49 8.26 2.01
C ALA A 85 25.54 7.24 1.53
N LEU A 86 25.12 6.12 0.93
CA LEU A 86 26.02 5.14 0.34
C LEU A 86 26.77 5.72 -0.85
N ALA A 87 26.10 6.49 -1.71
CA ALA A 87 26.73 7.11 -2.85
C ALA A 87 27.82 8.12 -2.42
N GLU A 88 27.53 8.95 -1.41
CA GLU A 88 28.50 9.86 -0.81
C GLU A 88 29.67 9.11 -0.16
N TYR A 89 29.38 8.04 0.59
CA TYR A 89 30.38 7.21 1.22
C TYR A 89 31.35 6.58 0.20
N VAL A 90 30.81 5.98 -0.87
CA VAL A 90 31.61 5.41 -1.96
C VAL A 90 32.40 6.50 -2.68
N HIS A 91 31.81 7.66 -2.94
CA HIS A 91 32.50 8.77 -3.60
C HIS A 91 33.70 9.26 -2.79
N ASN A 92 33.56 9.38 -1.47
CA ASN A 92 34.66 9.77 -0.58
C ASN A 92 35.81 8.75 -0.63
N LEU A 93 35.50 7.45 -0.59
CA LEU A 93 36.49 6.40 -0.71
C LEU A 93 37.18 6.40 -2.09
N GLN A 94 36.43 6.61 -3.17
CA GLN A 94 37.01 6.75 -4.53
C GLN A 94 37.96 7.94 -4.63
N ASN A 95 37.64 9.07 -3.99
CA ASN A 95 38.53 10.24 -3.93
C ASN A 95 39.83 9.97 -3.16
N GLU A 96 39.83 9.00 -2.24
CA GLU A 96 41.03 8.50 -1.55
C GLU A 96 41.81 7.42 -2.33
N GLY A 97 41.35 7.11 -3.55
CA GLY A 97 41.96 6.11 -4.44
C GLY A 97 41.49 4.68 -4.18
N TRP A 98 40.39 4.47 -3.45
CA TRP A 98 39.80 3.14 -3.28
C TRP A 98 38.91 2.76 -4.46
N ARG A 99 39.17 1.58 -5.02
CA ARG A 99 38.19 0.88 -5.83
C ARG A 99 37.20 0.16 -4.92
N CYS A 100 35.94 0.58 -4.98
CA CYS A 100 34.89 0.05 -4.12
C CYS A 100 34.09 -1.04 -4.84
N HIS A 101 34.02 -2.23 -4.26
CA HIS A 101 33.09 -3.30 -4.61
C HIS A 101 31.94 -3.30 -3.62
N LEU A 102 30.73 -3.65 -4.07
CA LEU A 102 29.54 -3.63 -3.23
C LEU A 102 28.93 -5.04 -3.19
N VAL A 103 28.59 -5.52 -2.00
CA VAL A 103 27.78 -6.73 -1.82
C VAL A 103 26.58 -6.35 -0.96
N ALA A 104 25.38 -6.65 -1.42
CA ALA A 104 24.18 -6.24 -0.72
C ALA A 104 23.15 -7.36 -0.61
N HIS A 105 22.49 -7.43 0.55
CA HIS A 105 21.53 -8.49 0.86
C HIS A 105 20.12 -7.91 1.07
N SER A 106 19.11 -8.66 0.64
CA SER A 106 17.69 -8.31 0.86
C SER A 106 17.39 -6.86 0.41
N HIS A 107 16.73 -6.05 1.23
CA HIS A 107 16.48 -4.64 0.91
C HIS A 107 17.74 -3.77 0.76
N GLY A 108 18.91 -4.19 1.26
CA GLY A 108 20.18 -3.53 0.97
C GLY A 108 20.51 -3.51 -0.51
N GLY A 109 20.03 -4.49 -1.29
CA GLY A 109 20.19 -4.48 -2.74
C GLY A 109 19.41 -3.37 -3.44
N ASN A 110 18.24 -2.98 -2.91
CA ASN A 110 17.49 -1.82 -3.40
C ASN A 110 18.25 -0.51 -3.12
N VAL A 111 18.87 -0.40 -1.93
CA VAL A 111 19.73 0.74 -1.54
C VAL A 111 20.90 0.87 -2.52
N VAL A 112 21.60 -0.23 -2.82
CA VAL A 112 22.70 -0.25 -3.77
C VAL A 112 22.24 0.16 -5.16
N VAL A 113 21.19 -0.47 -5.71
CA VAL A 113 20.70 -0.16 -7.06
C VAL A 113 20.29 1.30 -7.21
N GLU A 114 19.66 1.88 -6.19
CA GLU A 114 19.31 3.31 -6.18
C GLU A 114 20.56 4.21 -6.12
N ALA A 115 21.58 3.82 -5.34
CA ALA A 115 22.84 4.55 -5.23
C ALA A 115 23.67 4.52 -6.53
N LEU A 116 23.56 3.46 -7.34
CA LEU A 116 24.37 3.27 -8.55
C LEU A 116 24.29 4.46 -9.51
N ALA A 117 23.11 5.04 -9.71
CA ALA A 117 22.95 6.20 -10.59
C ALA A 117 23.79 7.40 -10.14
N GLN A 118 23.88 7.64 -8.83
CA GLN A 118 24.66 8.73 -8.23
C GLN A 118 26.16 8.41 -8.28
N ILE A 119 26.54 7.18 -7.93
CA ILE A 119 27.94 6.71 -7.95
C ILE A 119 28.51 6.77 -9.37
N SER A 120 27.77 6.29 -10.38
CA SER A 120 28.19 6.32 -11.78
C SER A 120 28.30 7.75 -12.32
N ALA A 121 27.43 8.66 -11.90
CA ALA A 121 27.53 10.07 -12.29
C ALA A 121 28.79 10.74 -11.73
N ALA A 122 29.19 10.40 -10.50
CA ALA A 122 30.37 10.96 -9.83
C ALA A 122 31.70 10.30 -10.27
N SER A 123 31.68 9.05 -10.74
CA SER A 123 32.88 8.25 -11.03
C SER A 123 33.66 8.64 -12.31
N LYS A 124 33.28 9.71 -13.02
CA LYS A 124 33.88 10.06 -14.33
C LYS A 124 35.38 10.47 -14.27
N SER A 125 35.98 10.61 -13.08
CA SER A 125 37.36 11.07 -12.91
C SER A 125 38.35 10.11 -12.23
N ASN A 126 37.93 9.18 -11.35
CA ASN A 126 38.83 8.56 -10.36
C ASN A 126 38.63 7.04 -10.15
N GLY A 127 38.84 6.22 -11.19
CA GLY A 127 38.80 4.76 -11.05
C GLY A 127 37.38 4.24 -10.83
N GLY A 128 36.72 3.85 -11.92
CA GLY A 128 35.30 3.49 -11.93
C GLY A 128 34.91 2.47 -10.84
N LEU A 129 33.60 2.47 -10.52
CA LEU A 129 32.99 1.54 -9.57
C LEU A 129 33.46 0.10 -9.83
N GLY A 130 33.78 -0.63 -8.75
CA GLY A 130 34.13 -2.03 -8.82
C GLY A 130 32.93 -2.92 -9.19
N LYS A 131 33.04 -4.20 -8.84
CA LYS A 131 31.97 -5.17 -9.06
C LYS A 131 30.90 -5.04 -7.98
N VAL A 132 29.65 -5.17 -8.40
CA VAL A 132 28.47 -5.07 -7.52
C VAL A 132 27.77 -6.42 -7.52
N VAL A 133 27.37 -6.90 -6.34
CA VAL A 133 26.61 -8.12 -6.15
C VAL A 133 25.42 -7.84 -5.24
N THR A 134 24.26 -8.34 -5.62
CA THR A 134 23.05 -8.32 -4.81
C THR A 134 22.57 -9.75 -4.60
N ILE A 135 22.17 -10.09 -3.38
CA ILE A 135 21.79 -11.45 -2.99
C ILE A 135 20.43 -11.46 -2.29
N GLY A 136 19.51 -12.30 -2.77
CA GLY A 136 18.17 -12.44 -2.19
C GLY A 136 17.36 -11.14 -2.21
N THR A 137 17.62 -10.23 -3.14
CA THR A 137 16.99 -8.90 -3.15
C THR A 137 15.60 -8.95 -3.76
N PRO A 138 14.54 -8.56 -3.01
CA PRO A 138 13.23 -8.28 -3.58
C PRO A 138 13.26 -6.87 -4.21
N PHE A 139 13.56 -6.78 -5.51
CA PHE A 139 13.67 -5.49 -6.18
C PHE A 139 12.33 -4.78 -6.28
N MET A 140 12.32 -3.49 -5.93
CA MET A 140 11.15 -2.62 -5.98
C MET A 140 11.54 -1.26 -6.56
N ASP A 141 10.92 -0.87 -7.67
CA ASP A 141 11.15 0.44 -8.28
C ASP A 141 10.23 1.51 -7.66
N THR A 142 10.68 2.09 -6.55
CA THR A 142 9.95 3.15 -5.83
C THR A 142 10.11 4.52 -6.48
N LEU A 143 11.22 4.77 -7.17
CA LEU A 143 11.57 6.09 -7.70
C LEU A 143 10.98 6.37 -9.08
N SER A 144 10.84 5.39 -9.98
CA SER A 144 10.32 5.66 -11.33
C SER A 144 8.92 6.27 -11.32
N PRO A 145 7.94 5.83 -10.50
CA PRO A 145 6.63 6.48 -10.41
C PRO A 145 6.73 7.93 -9.91
N ILE A 146 7.59 8.19 -8.93
CA ILE A 146 7.84 9.54 -8.38
C ILE A 146 8.43 10.44 -9.47
N ARG A 147 9.48 9.97 -10.14
CA ARG A 147 10.15 10.70 -11.22
C ARG A 147 9.20 10.98 -12.38
N LYS A 148 8.41 10.00 -12.83
CA LYS A 148 7.40 10.19 -13.88
C LYS A 148 6.37 11.26 -13.49
N ARG A 149 5.93 11.30 -12.23
CA ARG A 149 5.02 12.35 -11.74
C ARG A 149 5.71 13.72 -11.71
N ALA A 150 6.94 13.80 -11.21
CA ALA A 150 7.72 15.04 -11.19
C ALA A 150 7.97 15.57 -12.62
N GLU A 151 8.33 14.70 -13.57
CA GLU A 151 8.49 15.05 -14.98
C GLU A 151 7.18 15.53 -15.61
N ARG A 152 6.05 14.87 -15.32
CA ARG A 152 4.71 15.34 -15.75
C ARG A 152 4.38 16.71 -15.16
N GLN A 153 4.62 16.92 -13.87
CA GLN A 153 4.38 18.20 -13.21
C GLN A 153 5.29 19.31 -13.78
N ALA A 154 6.58 19.04 -13.98
CA ALA A 154 7.51 19.98 -14.61
C ALA A 154 7.10 20.31 -16.05
N ASN A 155 6.67 19.31 -16.83
CA ASN A 155 6.15 19.52 -18.17
C ASN A 155 4.86 20.36 -18.16
N TRP A 156 3.95 20.11 -17.23
CA TRP A 156 2.73 20.91 -17.04
C TRP A 156 3.04 22.35 -16.66
N LEU A 157 3.91 22.58 -15.68
CA LEU A 157 4.37 23.93 -15.31
C LEU A 157 5.06 24.64 -16.47
N ARG A 158 5.82 23.91 -17.29
CA ARG A 158 6.41 24.46 -18.51
C ARG A 158 5.35 24.86 -19.53
N ILE A 159 4.31 24.04 -19.74
CA ILE A 159 3.19 24.36 -20.64
C ILE A 159 2.43 25.59 -20.15
N ILE A 160 2.09 25.65 -18.85
CA ILE A 160 1.42 26.80 -18.24
C ILE A 160 2.29 28.06 -18.36
N GLY A 161 3.59 27.95 -18.03
CA GLY A 161 4.53 29.06 -18.16
C GLY A 161 4.63 29.59 -19.58
N TRP A 162 4.65 28.70 -20.59
CA TRP A 162 4.58 29.12 -21.99
C TRP A 162 3.23 29.74 -22.35
N GLY A 163 2.11 29.20 -21.85
CA GLY A 163 0.78 29.77 -22.06
C GLY A 163 0.69 31.21 -21.53
N ILE A 164 1.22 31.46 -20.34
CA ILE A 164 1.30 32.82 -19.74
C ILE A 164 2.15 33.74 -20.63
N ILE A 165 3.34 33.30 -21.07
CA ILE A 165 4.19 34.08 -21.98
C ILE A 165 3.43 34.41 -23.27
N TRP A 166 2.71 33.46 -23.87
CA TRP A 166 1.93 33.70 -25.09
C TRP A 166 0.79 34.69 -24.87
N VAL A 167 0.08 34.61 -23.75
CA VAL A 167 -0.96 35.59 -23.39
C VAL A 167 -0.36 37.00 -23.27
N TYR A 168 0.81 37.15 -22.64
CA TYR A 168 1.52 38.44 -22.58
C TYR A 168 1.97 38.94 -23.94
N VAL A 169 2.52 38.06 -24.80
CA VAL A 169 2.97 38.43 -26.15
C VAL A 169 1.79 38.86 -27.01
N ILE A 170 0.66 38.14 -26.96
CA ILE A 170 -0.57 38.49 -27.68
C ILE A 170 -1.14 39.80 -27.14
N GLY A 171 -1.22 39.96 -25.82
CA GLY A 171 -1.68 41.20 -25.19
C GLY A 171 -0.81 42.41 -25.55
N LEU A 172 0.52 42.26 -25.56
CA LEU A 172 1.44 43.31 -25.99
C LEU A 172 1.25 43.65 -27.48
N ALA A 173 1.14 42.63 -28.34
CA ALA A 173 0.90 42.82 -29.77
C ALA A 173 -0.41 43.56 -30.02
N LEU A 174 -1.49 43.21 -29.32
CA LEU A 174 -2.78 43.91 -29.39
C LEU A 174 -2.66 45.36 -28.93
N ASN A 175 -1.96 45.62 -27.82
CA ASN A 175 -1.73 46.98 -27.34
C ASN A 175 -0.92 47.82 -28.36
N VAL A 176 0.11 47.23 -28.99
CA VAL A 176 0.89 47.90 -30.05
C VAL A 176 -0.01 48.22 -31.25
N VAL A 177 -0.89 47.30 -31.66
CA VAL A 177 -1.85 47.54 -32.76
C VAL A 177 -2.82 48.65 -32.38
N ILE A 178 -3.40 48.62 -31.17
CA ILE A 178 -4.32 49.66 -30.68
C ILE A 178 -3.61 51.02 -30.65
N LEU A 179 -2.38 51.09 -30.12
CA LEU A 179 -1.58 52.31 -30.06
C LEU A 179 -1.20 52.82 -31.45
N ALA A 180 -0.83 51.94 -32.38
CA ALA A 180 -0.50 52.29 -33.76
C ALA A 180 -1.71 52.86 -34.51
N VAL A 181 -2.90 52.30 -34.26
CA VAL A 181 -4.17 52.78 -34.84
C VAL A 181 -4.61 54.10 -34.22
N LEU A 182 -4.49 54.25 -32.89
CA LEU A 182 -5.05 55.40 -32.16
C LEU A 182 -4.10 56.59 -32.03
N VAL A 183 -2.79 56.36 -31.88
CA VAL A 183 -1.89 57.37 -31.33
C VAL A 183 -0.95 58.02 -32.34
N LEU A 184 -0.46 57.39 -33.42
CA LEU A 184 0.28 58.10 -34.49
C LEU A 184 0.64 57.18 -35.70
N PRO A 185 0.19 57.47 -36.94
CA PRO A 185 0.58 56.75 -38.17
C PRO A 185 2.08 56.83 -38.53
N THR A 186 2.84 57.76 -37.95
CA THR A 186 4.22 58.08 -38.34
C THR A 186 5.30 57.18 -37.71
N LEU A 187 4.97 56.37 -36.70
CA LEU A 187 5.96 55.55 -35.96
C LEU A 187 5.93 54.04 -36.29
N TRP A 188 5.12 53.61 -37.25
CA TRP A 188 4.97 52.19 -37.62
C TRP A 188 6.27 51.43 -37.98
N PRO A 189 7.33 52.03 -38.57
CA PRO A 189 8.54 51.30 -38.96
C PRO A 189 9.37 50.81 -37.77
N TYR A 190 9.32 51.53 -36.64
CA TYR A 190 10.09 51.17 -35.45
C TYR A 190 9.46 49.99 -34.71
N TRP A 191 8.13 49.89 -34.73
CA TRP A 191 7.39 48.78 -34.12
C TRP A 191 7.58 47.46 -34.87
N THR A 192 7.63 47.47 -36.20
CA THR A 192 7.91 46.27 -36.99
C THR A 192 9.32 45.75 -36.77
N ALA A 193 10.31 46.64 -36.69
CA ALA A 193 11.69 46.28 -36.37
C ALA A 193 11.82 45.63 -34.98
N ALA A 194 11.20 46.22 -33.94
CA ALA A 194 11.22 45.67 -32.59
C ALA A 194 10.54 44.28 -32.51
N SER A 195 9.42 44.12 -33.21
CA SER A 195 8.68 42.85 -33.29
C SER A 195 9.52 41.75 -33.95
N MET A 196 10.25 42.10 -35.02
CA MET A 196 11.10 41.16 -35.76
C MET A 196 12.31 40.71 -34.93
N VAL A 197 12.94 41.61 -34.17
CA VAL A 197 14.03 41.27 -33.23
C VAL A 197 13.55 40.30 -32.15
N LEU A 198 12.35 40.51 -31.59
CA LEU A 198 11.74 39.60 -30.62
C LEU A 198 11.50 38.21 -31.22
N ILE A 199 10.92 38.12 -32.41
CA ILE A 199 10.68 36.84 -33.10
C ILE A 199 12.01 36.11 -33.34
N LEU A 200 13.03 36.80 -33.84
CA LEU A 200 14.35 36.20 -34.09
C LEU A 200 15.02 35.71 -32.80
N PHE A 201 14.89 36.44 -31.69
CA PHE A 201 15.40 36.00 -30.39
C PHE A 201 14.72 34.71 -29.91
N PHE A 202 13.39 34.59 -30.08
CA PHE A 202 12.66 33.37 -29.71
C PHE A 202 13.04 32.18 -30.60
N LEU A 203 13.18 32.38 -31.91
CA LEU A 203 13.63 31.35 -32.85
C LEU A 203 15.06 30.88 -32.52
N TRP A 204 15.97 31.80 -32.20
CA TRP A 204 17.33 31.47 -31.77
C TRP A 204 17.35 30.65 -30.48
N ARG A 205 16.54 31.04 -29.47
CA ARG A 205 16.44 30.30 -28.20
C ARG A 205 15.84 28.91 -28.39
N ALA A 206 14.86 28.75 -29.28
CA ALA A 206 14.28 27.44 -29.62
C ALA A 206 15.32 26.53 -30.30
N ARG A 207 16.08 27.07 -31.28
CA ARG A 207 17.14 26.34 -31.97
C ARG A 207 18.26 25.89 -31.04
N ARG A 208 18.73 26.76 -30.13
CA ARG A 208 19.79 26.42 -29.16
C ARG A 208 19.38 25.29 -28.21
N ARG A 209 18.10 25.21 -27.83
CA ARG A 209 17.58 24.09 -27.01
C ARG A 209 17.49 22.78 -27.77
N SER A 210 17.14 22.81 -29.06
CA SER A 210 17.15 21.62 -29.92
C SER A 210 18.56 21.03 -30.02
N LEU A 211 19.56 21.89 -30.23
CA LEU A 211 20.97 21.48 -30.30
C LEU A 211 21.46 20.85 -28.99
N ASN A 212 21.13 21.41 -27.83
CA ASN A 212 21.50 20.80 -26.54
C ASN A 212 20.87 19.41 -26.33
N ARG A 213 19.66 19.15 -26.86
CA ARG A 213 19.05 17.81 -26.79
C ARG A 213 19.79 16.81 -27.66
N ILE A 214 20.20 17.23 -28.86
CA ILE A 214 20.96 16.38 -29.78
C ILE A 214 22.34 16.07 -29.19
N GLN A 215 23.00 17.04 -28.56
CA GLN A 215 24.29 16.82 -27.91
C GLN A 215 24.20 15.85 -26.71
N ILE A 216 23.14 15.96 -25.88
CA ILE A 216 22.91 15.03 -24.77
C ILE A 216 22.57 13.62 -25.29
N ALA A 217 21.77 13.52 -26.36
CA ALA A 217 21.46 12.24 -27.00
C ALA A 217 22.71 11.60 -27.61
N GLN A 218 23.56 12.37 -28.29
CA GLN A 218 24.81 11.89 -28.88
C GLN A 218 25.86 11.49 -27.82
N ILE A 219 25.89 12.13 -26.65
CA ILE A 219 26.75 11.70 -25.54
C ILE A 219 26.26 10.37 -24.97
N ASN A 220 24.94 10.13 -24.94
CA ASN A 220 24.38 8.85 -24.50
C ASN A 220 24.58 7.73 -25.55
N ASP A 221 24.57 8.07 -26.85
CA ASP A 221 24.84 7.11 -27.95
C ASP A 221 26.34 6.80 -28.12
N ALA A 222 27.24 7.76 -27.87
CA ALA A 222 28.68 7.55 -27.98
C ALA A 222 29.24 6.59 -26.92
N ASP A 223 28.55 6.43 -25.78
CA ASP A 223 28.85 5.43 -24.75
C ASP A 223 28.37 4.01 -25.13
N GLU A 224 27.59 3.85 -26.21
CA GLU A 224 27.00 2.56 -26.60
C GLU A 224 27.98 1.61 -27.33
N HIS A 225 29.16 2.10 -27.73
CA HIS A 225 30.17 1.32 -28.47
C HIS A 225 31.21 0.60 -27.60
N ILE A 226 31.25 0.85 -26.29
CA ILE A 226 32.01 0.01 -25.35
C ILE A 226 31.03 -1.05 -24.87
N GLN A 227 31.18 -2.32 -25.29
CA GLN A 227 30.36 -3.40 -24.75
C GLN A 227 30.46 -3.37 -23.22
N PRO A 228 29.40 -2.95 -22.49
CA PRO A 228 29.52 -2.79 -21.06
C PRO A 228 29.59 -4.20 -20.48
N GLN A 229 30.74 -4.58 -19.93
CA GLN A 229 30.79 -5.74 -19.07
C GLN A 229 29.81 -5.49 -17.92
N ALA A 230 28.87 -6.41 -17.72
CA ALA A 230 27.90 -6.30 -16.63
C ALA A 230 28.65 -6.00 -15.32
N THR A 231 28.24 -4.92 -14.66
CA THR A 231 28.84 -4.44 -13.42
C THR A 231 28.11 -4.97 -12.19
N LEU A 232 26.83 -5.33 -12.36
CA LEU A 232 25.94 -5.86 -11.33
C LEU A 232 25.63 -7.34 -11.57
N LEU A 233 25.87 -8.18 -10.56
CA LEU A 233 25.35 -9.54 -10.46
C LEU A 233 24.19 -9.56 -9.46
N ALA A 234 23.04 -10.09 -9.88
CA ALA A 234 21.90 -10.35 -9.01
C ALA A 234 21.74 -11.86 -8.84
N ILE A 235 21.91 -12.36 -7.62
CA ILE A 235 21.71 -13.77 -7.27
C ILE A 235 20.38 -13.88 -6.52
N GLY A 236 19.44 -14.63 -7.08
CA GLY A 236 18.12 -14.83 -6.50
C GLY A 236 17.70 -16.30 -6.49
N CYS A 237 16.59 -16.60 -5.83
CA CYS A 237 15.99 -17.93 -5.81
C CYS A 237 14.47 -17.78 -5.80
N PRO A 238 13.72 -18.46 -6.68
CA PRO A 238 12.25 -18.45 -6.64
C PRO A 238 11.65 -19.04 -5.36
N THR A 239 12.45 -19.79 -4.59
CA THR A 239 12.05 -20.36 -3.30
C THR A 239 12.48 -19.53 -2.08
N ASP A 240 13.08 -18.35 -2.32
CA ASP A 240 13.43 -17.38 -1.28
C ASP A 240 12.18 -16.86 -0.56
N GLU A 241 12.15 -16.98 0.77
CA GLU A 241 10.97 -16.69 1.56
C GLU A 241 10.60 -15.21 1.55
N ALA A 242 11.58 -14.32 1.69
CA ALA A 242 11.35 -12.88 1.69
C ALA A 242 10.79 -12.42 0.34
N TRP A 243 11.39 -12.90 -0.75
CA TRP A 243 10.90 -12.65 -2.10
C TRP A 243 9.51 -13.24 -2.33
N GLN A 244 9.25 -14.49 -1.95
CA GLN A 244 7.94 -15.14 -2.13
C GLN A 244 6.83 -14.38 -1.40
N VAL A 245 7.05 -13.98 -0.14
CA VAL A 245 6.08 -13.20 0.61
C VAL A 245 5.82 -11.88 -0.09
N LEU A 246 6.84 -11.12 -0.43
CA LEU A 246 6.67 -9.80 -1.05
C LEU A 246 6.13 -9.86 -2.49
N HIS A 247 6.44 -10.91 -3.24
CA HIS A 247 5.98 -11.10 -4.62
C HIS A 247 4.53 -11.58 -4.70
N HIS A 248 4.14 -12.53 -3.84
CA HIS A 248 2.80 -13.10 -3.90
C HIS A 248 1.76 -12.32 -3.09
N LEU A 249 2.15 -11.65 -1.99
CA LEU A 249 1.20 -10.91 -1.15
C LEU A 249 0.36 -9.86 -1.91
N PRO A 250 0.91 -9.09 -2.87
CA PRO A 250 0.11 -8.19 -3.72
C PRO A 250 -0.91 -8.92 -4.62
N THR A 251 -0.62 -10.16 -5.00
CA THR A 251 -1.46 -10.97 -5.92
C THR A 251 -2.53 -11.79 -5.21
N ILE A 252 -2.41 -11.99 -3.90
CA ILE A 252 -3.41 -12.70 -3.11
C ILE A 252 -4.68 -11.85 -3.05
N ASP A 253 -5.80 -12.45 -3.46
CA ASP A 253 -7.14 -11.92 -3.20
C ASP A 253 -7.21 -11.49 -1.74
N ALA A 254 -7.43 -10.19 -1.50
CA ALA A 254 -7.45 -9.63 -0.16
C ALA A 254 -8.36 -10.50 0.76
N PRO A 255 -7.78 -11.28 1.69
CA PRO A 255 -8.53 -12.31 2.41
C PRO A 255 -9.61 -11.70 3.32
N LEU A 256 -9.41 -10.45 3.70
CA LEU A 256 -10.36 -9.65 4.47
C LEU A 256 -11.32 -8.85 3.60
N ALA A 257 -11.06 -8.69 2.30
CA ALA A 257 -11.88 -7.82 1.47
C ALA A 257 -13.28 -8.40 1.28
N VAL A 258 -14.25 -7.57 1.58
CA VAL A 258 -15.64 -7.84 1.25
C VAL A 258 -15.77 -7.80 -0.28
N LYS A 259 -16.09 -8.94 -0.90
CA LYS A 259 -16.34 -9.05 -2.35
C LYS A 259 -17.66 -8.39 -2.78
N GLU A 260 -18.56 -8.20 -1.83
CA GLU A 260 -19.87 -7.57 -2.05
C GLU A 260 -19.78 -6.04 -2.08
N THR A 261 -20.74 -5.40 -2.76
CA THR A 261 -20.92 -3.95 -2.66
C THR A 261 -21.38 -3.57 -1.25
N LEU A 262 -21.09 -2.34 -0.83
CA LEU A 262 -21.49 -1.81 0.48
C LEU A 262 -22.96 -2.08 0.81
N LEU A 263 -23.86 -1.78 -0.13
CA LEU A 263 -25.30 -1.97 0.07
C LEU A 263 -25.65 -3.45 0.27
N ARG A 264 -25.11 -4.34 -0.55
CA ARG A 264 -25.36 -5.79 -0.43
C ARG A 264 -24.82 -6.33 0.88
N TYR A 265 -23.63 -5.90 1.29
CA TYR A 265 -23.03 -6.26 2.56
C TYR A 265 -23.89 -5.80 3.76
N LEU A 266 -24.38 -4.56 3.73
CA LEU A 266 -25.23 -4.03 4.79
C LEU A 266 -26.58 -4.75 4.88
N VAL A 267 -27.22 -5.01 3.73
CA VAL A 267 -28.47 -5.79 3.68
C VAL A 267 -28.25 -7.21 4.21
N SER A 268 -27.16 -7.86 3.79
CA SER A 268 -26.77 -9.20 4.28
C SER A 268 -26.51 -9.19 5.79
N SER A 269 -25.84 -8.15 6.30
CA SER A 269 -25.59 -7.96 7.74
C SER A 269 -26.90 -7.80 8.52
N VAL A 270 -27.81 -6.96 8.04
CA VAL A 270 -29.15 -6.75 8.64
C VAL A 270 -29.93 -8.06 8.65
N GLN A 271 -30.02 -8.76 7.52
CA GLN A 271 -30.73 -10.05 7.42
C GLN A 271 -30.13 -11.12 8.35
N SER A 272 -28.80 -11.23 8.38
CA SER A 272 -28.08 -12.16 9.25
C SER A 272 -28.36 -11.86 10.73
N GLN A 273 -28.36 -10.59 11.12
CA GLN A 273 -28.66 -10.18 12.49
C GLN A 273 -30.13 -10.43 12.86
N MET A 274 -31.07 -10.16 11.94
CA MET A 274 -32.48 -10.49 12.14
C MET A 274 -32.70 -11.99 12.33
N PHE A 275 -32.02 -12.84 11.54
CA PHE A 275 -32.08 -14.29 11.67
C PHE A 275 -31.55 -14.74 13.04
N ARG A 276 -30.39 -14.22 13.46
CA ARG A 276 -29.80 -14.53 14.78
C ARG A 276 -30.72 -14.12 15.93
N LEU A 277 -31.30 -12.93 15.90
CA LEU A 277 -32.26 -12.48 16.92
C LEU A 277 -33.52 -13.35 16.95
N GLY A 278 -34.01 -13.78 15.78
CA GLY A 278 -35.11 -14.74 15.65
C GLY A 278 -34.80 -16.08 16.31
N GLU A 279 -33.62 -16.65 16.04
CA GLU A 279 -33.17 -17.91 16.67
C GLU A 279 -33.00 -17.77 18.19
N VAL A 280 -32.39 -16.67 18.66
CA VAL A 280 -32.27 -16.39 20.11
C VAL A 280 -33.64 -16.28 20.76
N ALA A 281 -34.59 -15.60 20.14
CA ALA A 281 -35.97 -15.52 20.63
C ALA A 281 -36.61 -16.91 20.70
N ARG A 282 -36.41 -17.75 19.67
CA ARG A 282 -36.93 -19.11 19.61
C ARG A 282 -36.36 -20.00 20.71
N ILE A 283 -35.06 -19.90 20.99
CA ILE A 283 -34.40 -20.58 22.11
C ILE A 283 -35.00 -20.13 23.45
N ARG A 284 -35.39 -18.86 23.57
CA ARG A 284 -36.12 -18.31 24.74
C ARG A 284 -37.61 -18.68 24.79
N GLY A 285 -38.07 -19.57 23.92
CA GLY A 285 -39.45 -20.06 23.90
C GLY A 285 -40.42 -19.26 23.04
N ALA A 286 -39.94 -18.29 22.24
CA ALA A 286 -40.77 -17.63 21.24
C ALA A 286 -41.33 -18.64 20.24
N LYS A 287 -42.64 -18.57 19.98
CA LYS A 287 -43.30 -19.32 18.92
C LYS A 287 -43.65 -18.41 17.75
N SER A 288 -43.52 -18.93 16.55
CA SER A 288 -43.84 -18.27 15.28
C SER A 288 -45.16 -18.80 14.72
N PHE A 289 -45.64 -18.17 13.64
CA PHE A 289 -46.78 -18.69 12.89
C PHE A 289 -46.61 -20.15 12.45
N ARG A 290 -45.38 -20.62 12.20
CA ARG A 290 -45.14 -22.01 11.78
C ARG A 290 -45.46 -23.02 12.88
N ASP A 291 -45.44 -22.60 14.14
CA ASP A 291 -45.56 -23.45 15.32
C ASP A 291 -47.00 -23.62 15.82
N ILE A 292 -47.98 -23.00 15.14
CA ILE A 292 -49.40 -23.03 15.51
C ILE A 292 -50.25 -23.68 14.40
N GLY A 293 -51.42 -24.23 14.78
CA GLY A 293 -52.36 -24.89 13.87
C GLY A 293 -52.98 -23.94 12.84
N ILE A 294 -53.53 -24.47 11.74
CA ILE A 294 -54.09 -23.68 10.63
C ILE A 294 -55.17 -22.69 11.11
N PHE A 295 -56.09 -23.15 11.95
CA PHE A 295 -57.14 -22.29 12.52
C PHE A 295 -56.55 -21.10 13.31
N ALA A 296 -55.59 -21.38 14.18
CA ALA A 296 -54.88 -20.38 14.95
C ALA A 296 -54.11 -19.39 14.06
N LYS A 297 -53.53 -19.85 12.93
CA LYS A 297 -52.89 -18.97 11.93
C LYS A 297 -53.90 -18.02 11.30
N CYS A 298 -55.09 -18.50 10.94
CA CYS A 298 -56.14 -17.65 10.35
C CYS A 298 -56.59 -16.57 11.34
N VAL A 299 -56.88 -16.94 12.59
CA VAL A 299 -57.29 -15.98 13.63
C VAL A 299 -56.17 -14.97 13.90
N ALA A 300 -54.92 -15.41 14.10
CA ALA A 300 -53.80 -14.53 14.33
C ALA A 300 -53.52 -13.61 13.12
N GLY A 301 -53.65 -14.11 11.89
CA GLY A 301 -53.49 -13.29 10.69
C GLY A 301 -54.54 -12.18 10.55
N ILE A 302 -55.80 -12.47 10.93
CA ILE A 302 -56.87 -11.46 10.95
C ILE A 302 -56.56 -10.40 12.02
N LEU A 303 -56.19 -10.83 13.23
CA LEU A 303 -55.86 -9.89 14.32
C LEU A 303 -54.66 -9.02 13.94
N ASP A 304 -53.60 -9.60 13.37
CA ASP A 304 -52.43 -8.86 12.89
C ASP A 304 -52.80 -7.86 11.78
N PHE A 305 -53.67 -8.24 10.84
CA PHE A 305 -54.13 -7.33 9.79
C PHE A 305 -54.81 -6.09 10.38
N TYR A 306 -55.73 -6.27 11.34
CA TYR A 306 -56.39 -5.15 12.01
C TYR A 306 -55.40 -4.30 12.80
N ILE A 307 -54.50 -4.94 13.56
CA ILE A 307 -53.49 -4.24 14.35
C ILE A 307 -52.58 -3.39 13.46
N VAL A 308 -52.10 -3.95 12.35
CA VAL A 308 -51.22 -3.24 11.40
C VAL A 308 -51.97 -2.10 10.71
N SER A 309 -53.21 -2.34 10.24
CA SER A 309 -54.04 -1.29 9.61
C SER A 309 -54.25 -0.12 10.56
N SER A 310 -54.72 -0.38 11.80
CA SER A 310 -54.92 0.68 12.79
C SER A 310 -53.63 1.43 13.13
N THR A 311 -52.48 0.74 13.18
CA THR A 311 -51.18 1.37 13.41
C THR A 311 -50.78 2.30 12.26
N LEU A 312 -51.01 1.89 11.01
CA LEU A 312 -50.74 2.71 9.82
C LEU A 312 -51.63 3.95 9.77
N ASP A 313 -52.91 3.81 10.12
CA ASP A 313 -53.85 4.94 10.16
C ASP A 313 -53.45 5.96 11.25
N ILE A 314 -53.04 5.49 12.43
CA ILE A 314 -52.50 6.35 13.50
C ILE A 314 -51.22 7.06 13.04
N LEU A 315 -50.31 6.35 12.37
CA LEU A 315 -49.06 6.94 11.87
C LEU A 315 -49.34 8.00 10.80
N LYS A 316 -50.24 7.72 9.86
CA LYS A 316 -50.67 8.69 8.84
C LYS A 316 -51.24 9.94 9.48
N TRP A 317 -52.16 9.79 10.43
CA TRP A 317 -52.73 10.90 11.19
C TRP A 317 -51.65 11.74 11.89
N ALA A 318 -50.65 11.10 12.49
CA ALA A 318 -49.54 11.80 13.15
C ALA A 318 -48.66 12.57 12.14
N VAL A 319 -48.37 11.98 10.98
CA VAL A 319 -47.59 12.63 9.90
C VAL A 319 -48.36 13.84 9.37
N ASP A 320 -49.64 13.67 9.03
CA ASP A 320 -50.51 14.73 8.51
C ASP A 320 -50.62 15.91 9.51
N ARG A 321 -50.62 15.61 10.81
CA ARG A 321 -50.62 16.65 11.86
C ARG A 321 -49.25 17.34 11.99
N SER A 322 -48.15 16.61 11.84
CA SER A 322 -46.79 17.16 11.95
C SER A 322 -46.37 18.01 10.74
N ALA A 323 -46.89 17.70 9.56
CA ALA A 323 -46.55 18.39 8.32
C ALA A 323 -47.18 19.79 8.20
N GLY A 324 -48.01 20.21 9.18
CA GLY A 324 -48.66 21.52 9.15
C GLY A 324 -49.65 21.69 7.99
N THR A 325 -50.02 20.60 7.31
CA THR A 325 -50.99 20.59 6.19
C THR A 325 -52.42 20.91 6.63
N PHE A 326 -52.65 21.13 7.93
CA PHE A 326 -53.80 21.90 8.37
C PHE A 326 -53.46 23.39 8.18
N GLU A 327 -53.61 23.87 6.94
CA GLU A 327 -53.75 25.30 6.69
C GLU A 327 -54.89 25.80 7.57
N THR A 328 -54.55 26.59 8.59
CA THR A 328 -55.53 27.36 9.33
C THR A 328 -56.05 28.43 8.39
N GLU A 329 -57.06 28.10 7.58
CA GLU A 329 -57.84 29.09 6.87
C GLU A 329 -58.34 30.13 7.86
N GLY A 330 -58.25 31.40 7.44
CA GLY A 330 -58.22 32.55 8.34
C GLY A 330 -59.48 32.73 9.21
N PRO A 331 -59.38 33.52 10.29
CA PRO A 331 -60.45 33.73 11.25
C PRO A 331 -61.55 34.61 10.65
N GLY A 332 -62.43 34.01 9.86
CA GLY A 332 -63.54 34.72 9.24
C GLY A 332 -64.59 33.77 8.70
N SER A 333 -65.58 33.45 9.53
CA SER A 333 -66.89 32.84 9.20
C SER A 333 -67.13 31.32 9.34
N GLU A 334 -66.37 30.58 10.16
CA GLU A 334 -66.54 29.10 10.27
C GLU A 334 -66.80 28.53 11.69
N GLY A 335 -67.54 29.21 12.55
CA GLY A 335 -67.80 28.72 13.92
C GLY A 335 -68.65 27.42 14.03
N LEU A 336 -69.47 27.11 13.02
CA LEU A 336 -70.37 25.95 13.01
C LEU A 336 -69.84 24.75 12.21
N ILE A 337 -69.05 24.99 11.15
CA ILE A 337 -68.41 23.92 10.37
C ILE A 337 -67.26 23.31 11.19
N ALA A 338 -66.48 24.15 11.88
CA ALA A 338 -65.39 23.70 12.75
C ALA A 338 -65.85 22.79 13.90
N GLN A 339 -67.07 22.94 14.40
CA GLN A 339 -67.58 22.09 15.49
C GLN A 339 -67.96 20.69 15.01
N HIS A 340 -68.62 20.55 13.85
CA HIS A 340 -68.91 19.24 13.27
C HIS A 340 -67.67 18.51 12.78
N GLU A 341 -66.68 19.25 12.25
CA GLU A 341 -65.40 18.65 11.89
C GLU A 341 -64.63 18.17 13.13
N ALA A 342 -64.64 18.92 14.22
CA ALA A 342 -64.01 18.50 15.48
C ALA A 342 -64.66 17.25 16.09
N GLU A 343 -65.99 17.14 16.05
CA GLU A 343 -66.72 15.96 16.52
C GLU A 343 -66.45 14.72 15.64
N ALA A 344 -66.44 14.89 14.32
CA ALA A 344 -66.09 13.83 13.38
C ALA A 344 -64.64 13.34 13.59
N LEU A 345 -63.71 14.28 13.79
CA LEU A 345 -62.31 13.97 14.10
C LEU A 345 -62.19 13.22 15.45
N MET A 346 -62.95 13.63 16.46
CA MET A 346 -62.93 13.00 17.79
C MET A 346 -63.47 11.57 17.74
N TRP A 347 -64.55 11.31 17.00
CA TRP A 347 -65.08 9.96 16.80
C TRP A 347 -64.15 9.07 15.98
N GLN A 348 -63.55 9.62 14.92
CA GLN A 348 -62.56 8.91 14.12
C GLN A 348 -61.33 8.54 14.97
N ASN A 349 -60.84 9.47 15.80
CA ASN A 349 -59.76 9.22 16.75
C ASN A 349 -60.15 8.17 17.79
N ALA A 350 -61.35 8.26 18.37
CA ALA A 350 -61.84 7.29 19.34
C ALA A 350 -61.91 5.88 18.75
N GLN A 351 -62.38 5.73 17.50
CA GLN A 351 -62.39 4.44 16.81
C GLN A 351 -60.98 3.93 16.50
N LEU A 352 -60.07 4.82 16.07
CA LEU A 352 -58.66 4.49 15.80
C LEU A 352 -57.93 3.93 17.02
N PHE A 353 -58.21 4.45 18.22
CA PHE A 353 -57.56 4.00 19.45
C PHE A 353 -58.31 2.86 20.17
N ALA A 354 -59.65 2.85 20.14
CA ALA A 354 -60.45 1.85 20.86
C ALA A 354 -60.43 0.48 20.19
N ALA A 355 -60.43 0.41 18.85
CA ALA A 355 -60.44 -0.85 18.10
C ALA A 355 -59.22 -1.75 18.39
N PRO A 356 -57.95 -1.29 18.31
CA PRO A 356 -56.80 -2.13 18.61
C PRO A 356 -56.74 -2.54 20.10
N VAL A 357 -57.16 -1.66 21.02
CA VAL A 357 -57.24 -2.00 22.45
C VAL A 357 -58.28 -3.09 22.69
N LEU A 358 -59.47 -2.97 22.09
CA LEU A 358 -60.51 -3.98 22.18
C LEU A 358 -60.04 -5.32 21.59
N ILE A 359 -59.36 -5.29 20.45
CA ILE A 359 -58.79 -6.49 19.81
C ILE A 359 -57.77 -7.17 20.73
N VAL A 360 -56.89 -6.41 21.38
CA VAL A 360 -55.93 -6.95 22.35
C VAL A 360 -56.64 -7.51 23.58
N LEU A 361 -57.67 -6.83 24.10
CA LEU A 361 -58.45 -7.30 25.25
C LEU A 361 -59.22 -8.59 24.92
N VAL A 362 -59.83 -8.67 23.75
CA VAL A 362 -60.47 -9.89 23.23
C VAL A 362 -59.43 -10.99 23.11
N ALA A 363 -58.29 -10.73 22.48
CA ALA A 363 -57.21 -11.70 22.40
C ALA A 363 -56.81 -12.17 23.81
N LEU A 364 -56.62 -11.30 24.80
CA LEU A 364 -56.28 -11.69 26.17
C LEU A 364 -57.37 -12.50 26.87
N ALA A 365 -58.65 -12.21 26.64
CA ALA A 365 -59.78 -12.95 27.23
C ALA A 365 -59.83 -14.41 26.75
N PHE A 366 -59.43 -14.68 25.51
CA PHE A 366 -59.37 -16.04 24.95
C PHE A 366 -58.10 -16.84 25.33
N ARG A 367 -57.30 -16.34 26.29
CA ARG A 367 -56.01 -16.94 26.67
C ARG A 367 -56.05 -18.40 27.09
N PRO A 368 -57.01 -18.84 27.92
CA PRO A 368 -57.13 -20.24 28.30
C PRO A 368 -57.39 -21.17 27.11
N PHE A 369 -58.08 -20.68 26.07
CA PHE A 369 -58.52 -21.49 24.93
C PHE A 369 -57.48 -21.60 23.82
N LEU A 370 -56.75 -20.52 23.54
CA LEU A 370 -55.82 -20.46 22.40
C LEU A 370 -54.39 -20.89 22.76
N GLY A 371 -54.07 -20.95 24.06
CA GLY A 371 -52.79 -21.46 24.57
C GLY A 371 -51.60 -20.50 24.38
N ALA A 372 -50.53 -20.70 25.15
CA ALA A 372 -49.37 -19.79 25.20
C ALA A 372 -48.64 -19.64 23.85
N ALA A 373 -48.67 -20.67 23.00
CA ALA A 373 -48.05 -20.64 21.67
C ALA A 373 -48.74 -19.62 20.74
N PHE A 374 -50.07 -19.51 20.81
CA PHE A 374 -50.83 -18.52 20.05
C PHE A 374 -50.47 -17.10 20.44
N TYR A 375 -50.42 -16.79 21.74
CA TYR A 375 -50.00 -15.47 22.22
C TYR A 375 -48.57 -15.15 21.84
N SER A 376 -47.67 -16.12 21.88
CA SER A 376 -46.32 -15.84 21.40
C SER A 376 -46.31 -15.53 19.90
N ALA A 377 -47.14 -16.23 19.11
CA ALA A 377 -47.23 -16.03 17.66
C ALA A 377 -47.86 -14.69 17.25
N ILE A 378 -48.90 -14.19 17.96
CA ILE A 378 -49.53 -12.89 17.64
C ILE A 378 -48.56 -11.71 17.81
N TRP A 379 -47.57 -11.84 18.69
CA TRP A 379 -46.51 -10.84 18.84
C TRP A 379 -45.37 -10.98 17.81
N SER A 380 -45.49 -11.89 16.84
CA SER A 380 -44.45 -12.12 15.82
C SER A 380 -44.16 -10.89 14.96
N PRO A 381 -45.15 -10.12 14.45
CA PRO A 381 -44.86 -8.92 13.65
C PRO A 381 -44.12 -7.85 14.47
N PHE A 382 -44.55 -7.61 15.71
CA PHE A 382 -43.90 -6.66 16.61
C PHE A 382 -42.46 -7.06 16.94
N ARG A 383 -42.22 -8.34 17.23
CA ARG A 383 -40.86 -8.85 17.43
C ARG A 383 -40.03 -8.72 16.17
N TRP A 384 -40.60 -8.97 14.99
CA TRP A 384 -39.92 -8.76 13.73
C TRP A 384 -39.53 -7.29 13.54
N CYS A 385 -40.43 -6.34 13.82
CA CYS A 385 -40.14 -4.90 13.79
C CYS A 385 -39.06 -4.51 14.80
N ALA A 386 -39.14 -5.03 16.03
CA ALA A 386 -38.13 -4.79 17.06
C ALA A 386 -36.75 -5.35 16.65
N HIS A 387 -36.72 -6.56 16.09
CA HIS A 387 -35.50 -7.15 15.53
C HIS A 387 -34.96 -6.34 14.35
N LEU A 388 -35.84 -5.82 13.49
CA LEU A 388 -35.46 -4.95 12.39
C LEU A 388 -34.82 -3.67 12.92
N LEU A 389 -35.46 -2.95 13.85
CA LEU A 389 -34.89 -1.74 14.47
C LEU A 389 -33.54 -2.02 15.14
N GLN A 390 -33.44 -3.12 15.89
CA GLN A 390 -32.19 -3.53 16.53
C GLN A 390 -31.11 -3.91 15.49
N SER A 391 -31.49 -4.54 14.38
CA SER A 391 -30.57 -4.86 13.28
C SER A 391 -30.13 -3.61 12.52
N LEU A 392 -30.99 -2.60 12.38
CA LEU A 392 -30.63 -1.30 11.80
C LEU A 392 -29.61 -0.58 12.69
N ALA A 393 -29.71 -0.68 14.02
CA ALA A 393 -28.69 -0.16 14.92
C ALA A 393 -27.31 -0.81 14.71
N SER A 394 -27.26 -2.04 14.17
CA SER A 394 -26.01 -2.73 13.85
C SER A 394 -25.33 -2.28 12.54
N VAL A 395 -26.01 -1.45 11.73
CA VAL A 395 -25.47 -0.91 10.47
C VAL A 395 -24.20 -0.09 10.70
N GLY A 396 -24.13 0.71 11.78
CA GLY A 396 -22.94 1.51 12.11
C GLY A 396 -21.68 0.64 12.30
N PRO A 397 -21.68 -0.33 13.22
CA PRO A 397 -20.58 -1.29 13.36
C PRO A 397 -20.27 -2.07 12.07
N ALA A 398 -21.29 -2.45 11.29
CA ALA A 398 -21.10 -3.13 10.01
C ALA A 398 -20.40 -2.22 8.97
N LEU A 399 -20.76 -0.94 8.89
CA LEU A 399 -20.08 0.06 8.07
C LEU A 399 -18.60 0.19 8.45
N VAL A 400 -18.30 0.34 9.74
CA VAL A 400 -16.91 0.42 10.23
C VAL A 400 -16.15 -0.85 9.84
N THR A 401 -16.75 -2.02 10.09
CA THR A 401 -16.15 -3.32 9.74
C THR A 401 -15.88 -3.43 8.24
N TYR A 402 -16.82 -2.99 7.40
CA TYR A 402 -16.66 -2.97 5.95
C TYR A 402 -15.48 -2.10 5.52
N PHE A 403 -15.41 -0.85 6.00
CA PHE A 403 -14.33 0.07 5.63
C PHE A 403 -12.97 -0.41 6.14
N VAL A 404 -12.91 -0.87 7.40
CA VAL A 404 -11.69 -1.47 7.96
C VAL A 404 -11.24 -2.63 7.09
N ARG A 405 -12.12 -3.58 6.76
CA ARG A 405 -11.80 -4.72 5.89
C ARG A 405 -11.40 -4.34 4.47
N ARG A 406 -12.04 -3.31 3.91
CA ARG A 406 -11.79 -2.83 2.55
C ARG A 406 -10.47 -2.09 2.43
N TRP A 407 -10.06 -1.36 3.48
CA TRP A 407 -8.88 -0.50 3.46
C TRP A 407 -7.68 -1.09 4.21
N SER A 408 -7.87 -2.05 5.11
CA SER A 408 -6.78 -2.65 5.89
C SER A 408 -5.79 -3.39 5.01
N TRP A 409 -6.25 -4.12 3.98
CA TRP A 409 -5.36 -4.94 3.16
C TRP A 409 -4.33 -4.12 2.36
N PRO A 410 -4.72 -3.06 1.61
CA PRO A 410 -3.72 -2.19 0.96
C PRO A 410 -2.76 -1.52 1.94
N VAL A 411 -3.23 -1.16 3.15
CA VAL A 411 -2.39 -0.56 4.19
C VAL A 411 -1.39 -1.58 4.71
N LEU A 412 -1.84 -2.80 5.03
CA LEU A 412 -1.00 -3.92 5.45
C LEU A 412 0.06 -4.24 4.40
N LEU A 413 -0.34 -4.32 3.13
CA LEU A 413 0.57 -4.58 2.02
C LEU A 413 1.68 -3.52 1.95
N ARG A 414 1.32 -2.24 2.08
CA ARG A 414 2.28 -1.14 2.11
C ARG A 414 3.20 -1.24 3.32
N LEU A 415 2.68 -1.54 4.52
CA LEU A 415 3.50 -1.73 5.73
C LEU A 415 4.54 -2.84 5.54
N VAL A 416 4.11 -3.99 5.01
CA VAL A 416 4.96 -5.16 4.77
C VAL A 416 6.08 -4.86 3.77
N MET A 417 5.76 -4.13 2.69
CA MET A 417 6.76 -3.72 1.68
C MET A 417 7.62 -2.53 2.12
N GLY A 418 7.36 -1.95 3.31
CA GLY A 418 7.99 -0.72 3.77
C GLY A 418 7.64 0.50 2.92
N LEU A 419 6.44 0.52 2.35
CA LEU A 419 5.88 1.59 1.51
C LEU A 419 4.89 2.46 2.30
N GLU A 420 5.14 2.65 3.60
CA GLU A 420 4.36 3.57 4.43
C GLU A 420 4.36 4.97 3.82
N ASN A 421 3.18 5.59 3.75
CA ASN A 421 2.96 6.90 3.13
C ASN A 421 3.38 6.99 1.66
N TYR A 422 3.62 5.87 0.98
CA TYR A 422 3.92 5.86 -0.45
C TYR A 422 2.66 6.24 -1.24
N GLY A 423 2.68 7.45 -1.82
CA GLY A 423 1.54 8.05 -2.51
C GLY A 423 1.21 7.46 -3.89
N PHE A 424 1.76 6.28 -4.22
CA PHE A 424 1.57 5.60 -5.51
C PHE A 424 1.08 4.16 -5.29
N ASN A 425 0.73 3.49 -6.39
CA ASN A 425 0.48 2.06 -6.35
C ASN A 425 1.78 1.34 -5.97
N PRO A 426 1.73 0.32 -5.10
CA PRO A 426 2.90 -0.48 -4.79
C PRO A 426 3.58 -0.98 -6.07
N PRO A 427 4.89 -0.78 -6.24
CA PRO A 427 5.60 -1.30 -7.39
C PRO A 427 5.59 -2.84 -7.36
N PRO A 428 5.66 -3.51 -8.52
CA PRO A 428 5.83 -4.95 -8.56
C PRO A 428 7.17 -5.33 -7.91
N VAL A 429 7.18 -6.48 -7.22
CA VAL A 429 8.40 -7.06 -6.66
C VAL A 429 8.95 -8.08 -7.64
N THR A 430 10.19 -7.88 -8.06
CA THR A 430 10.86 -8.70 -9.08
C THR A 430 12.19 -9.25 -8.56
N GLN A 431 12.67 -10.34 -9.16
CA GLN A 431 14.02 -10.87 -8.87
C GLN A 431 15.12 -10.09 -9.59
N PHE A 432 14.74 -9.20 -10.50
CA PHE A 432 15.60 -8.41 -11.34
C PHE A 432 15.23 -6.92 -11.22
N PRO A 433 16.20 -6.00 -11.10
CA PRO A 433 15.91 -4.57 -11.00
C PRO A 433 15.37 -4.01 -12.33
N SER A 434 14.09 -3.69 -12.40
CA SER A 434 13.45 -3.19 -13.62
C SER A 434 13.91 -1.79 -14.06
N ASN A 435 14.62 -1.07 -13.19
CA ASN A 435 15.11 0.28 -13.42
C ASN A 435 16.55 0.33 -13.97
N VAL A 436 17.20 -0.83 -14.11
CA VAL A 436 18.55 -0.93 -14.71
C VAL A 436 18.43 -1.68 -16.03
N THR A 437 19.14 -1.25 -17.06
CA THR A 437 19.08 -1.89 -18.37
C THR A 437 19.77 -3.26 -18.35
N ASP A 438 19.22 -4.22 -19.09
CA ASP A 438 19.69 -5.63 -19.12
C ASP A 438 21.18 -5.79 -19.44
N LYS A 439 21.78 -4.81 -20.13
CA LYS A 439 23.21 -4.79 -20.45
C LYS A 439 24.11 -4.66 -19.20
N PHE A 440 23.61 -4.09 -18.10
CA PHE A 440 24.41 -3.83 -16.89
C PHE A 440 24.25 -4.89 -15.80
N VAL A 441 23.20 -5.72 -15.89
CA VAL A 441 22.81 -6.64 -14.82
C VAL A 441 22.79 -8.06 -15.34
N ARG A 442 23.59 -8.92 -14.71
CA ARG A 442 23.51 -10.36 -14.91
C ARG A 442 22.70 -10.98 -13.79
N TYR A 443 21.61 -11.65 -14.14
CA TYR A 443 20.83 -12.44 -13.18
C TYR A 443 21.32 -13.89 -13.16
N GLU A 444 21.45 -14.44 -11.96
CA GLU A 444 21.73 -15.86 -11.75
C GLU A 444 20.85 -16.41 -10.64
N ASN A 445 20.48 -17.68 -10.77
CA ASN A 445 19.86 -18.38 -9.67
C ASN A 445 20.93 -18.77 -8.64
N MET A 446 20.50 -18.91 -7.38
CA MET A 446 21.31 -19.52 -6.32
C MET A 446 21.92 -20.84 -6.83
N PRO A 447 23.21 -21.12 -6.52
CA PRO A 447 23.81 -22.41 -6.87
C PRO A 447 22.96 -23.58 -6.37
N LYS A 448 22.72 -24.57 -7.23
CA LYS A 448 21.77 -25.66 -6.96
C LYS A 448 22.12 -26.44 -5.68
N GLY A 449 23.41 -26.61 -5.38
CA GLY A 449 23.85 -27.28 -4.17
C GLY A 449 23.46 -26.49 -2.91
N ALA A 450 23.68 -25.18 -2.92
CA ALA A 450 23.26 -24.28 -1.84
C ALA A 450 21.74 -24.27 -1.66
N GLU A 451 20.99 -24.19 -2.74
CA GLU A 451 19.51 -24.22 -2.72
C GLU A 451 19.00 -25.52 -2.07
N GLN A 452 19.51 -26.68 -2.48
CA GLN A 452 19.10 -27.97 -1.91
C GLN A 452 19.43 -28.09 -0.42
N ARG A 453 20.62 -27.64 -0.01
CA ARG A 453 21.01 -27.62 1.42
C ARG A 453 20.11 -26.69 2.23
N ALA A 454 19.78 -25.52 1.69
CA ALA A 454 18.90 -24.56 2.33
C ALA A 454 17.46 -25.07 2.44
N LEU A 455 16.90 -25.65 1.38
CA LEU A 455 15.56 -26.25 1.39
C LEU A 455 15.44 -27.40 2.40
N ARG A 456 16.50 -28.20 2.57
CA ARG A 456 16.55 -29.23 3.60
C ARG A 456 16.50 -28.62 5.01
N LYS A 457 17.35 -27.63 5.29
CA LYS A 457 17.36 -26.90 6.58
C LYS A 457 16.01 -26.25 6.87
N ARG A 458 15.41 -25.60 5.87
CA ARG A 458 14.07 -25.02 5.93
C ARG A 458 13.01 -26.07 6.27
N SER A 459 13.05 -27.24 5.64
CA SER A 459 12.08 -28.32 5.91
C SER A 459 12.19 -28.83 7.36
N GLU A 460 13.42 -28.96 7.87
CA GLU A 460 13.69 -29.30 9.27
C GLU A 460 13.28 -28.19 10.26
N TRP A 461 13.31 -26.93 9.82
CA TRP A 461 12.81 -25.81 10.61
C TRP A 461 11.28 -25.78 10.66
N ILE A 462 10.62 -25.92 9.51
CA ILE A 462 9.16 -25.92 9.40
C ILE A 462 8.58 -27.05 10.24
N SER A 463 9.17 -28.25 10.19
CA SER A 463 8.67 -29.38 10.99
C SER A 463 8.71 -29.12 12.50
N ARG A 464 9.65 -28.30 12.98
CA ARG A 464 9.76 -27.89 14.39
C ARG A 464 8.82 -26.75 14.77
N HIS A 465 8.47 -25.88 13.83
CA HIS A 465 7.72 -24.63 14.10
C HIS A 465 6.31 -24.60 13.48
N LEU A 466 5.87 -25.66 12.80
CA LEU A 466 4.54 -25.71 12.17
C LEU A 466 3.41 -25.44 13.17
N GLY A 467 3.55 -25.94 14.40
CA GLY A 467 2.61 -25.69 15.49
C GLY A 467 2.49 -24.21 15.85
N SER A 468 3.62 -23.49 16.01
CA SER A 468 3.61 -22.07 16.36
C SER A 468 3.12 -21.20 15.20
N VAL A 469 3.55 -21.50 13.97
CA VAL A 469 3.09 -20.78 12.76
C VAL A 469 1.58 -20.97 12.57
N SER A 470 1.10 -22.21 12.69
CA SER A 470 -0.34 -22.50 12.58
C SER A 470 -1.14 -21.78 13.67
N GLN A 471 -0.61 -21.69 14.89
CA GLN A 471 -1.26 -20.96 15.98
C GLN A 471 -1.36 -19.44 15.70
N THR A 472 -0.32 -18.83 15.12
CA THR A 472 -0.35 -17.42 14.70
C THR A 472 -1.42 -17.16 13.63
N PHE A 473 -1.52 -18.05 12.64
CA PHE A 473 -2.52 -17.91 11.56
C PHE A 473 -3.92 -18.40 11.94
N ALA A 474 -4.07 -19.18 13.01
CA ALA A 474 -5.37 -19.60 13.55
C ALA A 474 -6.08 -18.49 14.33
N GLY A 475 -5.39 -17.38 14.65
CA GLY A 475 -6.00 -16.19 15.23
C GLY A 475 -7.08 -15.62 14.31
N LEU A 476 -8.23 -15.23 14.88
CA LEU A 476 -9.38 -14.66 14.16
C LEU A 476 -9.06 -13.38 13.37
N ALA A 477 -7.93 -12.73 13.64
CA ALA A 477 -7.43 -11.58 12.89
C ALA A 477 -5.90 -11.57 12.90
N VAL A 478 -5.28 -11.69 11.73
CA VAL A 478 -3.83 -11.44 11.55
C VAL A 478 -3.61 -9.93 11.51
N SER A 479 -2.89 -9.39 12.48
CA SER A 479 -2.56 -7.97 12.56
C SER A 479 -1.32 -7.63 11.72
N ALA A 480 -1.11 -6.34 11.44
CA ALA A 480 0.11 -5.89 10.76
C ALA A 480 1.37 -6.20 11.58
N SER A 481 1.29 -6.09 12.92
CA SER A 481 2.37 -6.50 13.82
C SER A 481 2.69 -7.99 13.71
N ASP A 482 1.69 -8.86 13.50
CA ASP A 482 1.94 -10.30 13.36
C ASP A 482 2.71 -10.60 12.08
N VAL A 483 2.36 -9.95 10.96
CA VAL A 483 3.09 -10.12 9.69
C VAL A 483 4.49 -9.53 9.77
N VAL A 484 4.66 -8.36 10.38
CA VAL A 484 6.00 -7.75 10.59
C VAL A 484 6.86 -8.62 11.52
N SER A 485 6.26 -9.19 12.57
CA SER A 485 6.94 -10.12 13.48
C SER A 485 7.38 -11.41 12.75
N LEU A 486 6.51 -11.95 11.89
CA LEU A 486 6.84 -13.09 11.04
C LEU A 486 8.01 -12.77 10.10
N LEU A 487 7.98 -11.62 9.43
CA LEU A 487 9.09 -11.21 8.56
C LEU A 487 10.40 -10.99 9.34
N ARG A 488 10.34 -10.40 10.54
CA ARG A 488 11.50 -10.30 11.43
C ARG A 488 12.05 -11.66 11.83
N THR A 489 11.16 -12.62 12.08
CA THR A 489 11.55 -14.00 12.39
C THR A 489 12.21 -14.65 11.19
N ILE A 490 11.66 -14.46 9.99
CA ILE A 490 12.25 -14.95 8.73
C ILE A 490 13.65 -14.37 8.50
N GLU A 491 13.83 -13.05 8.67
CA GLU A 491 15.11 -12.39 8.46
C GLU A 491 16.18 -12.84 9.47
N ALA A 492 15.78 -13.05 10.73
CA ALA A 492 16.69 -13.47 11.79
C ALA A 492 17.08 -14.96 11.71
N ASP A 493 16.31 -15.77 10.97
CA ASP A 493 16.50 -17.21 10.94
C ASP A 493 17.52 -17.65 9.88
N GLN A 494 18.67 -18.11 10.34
CA GLN A 494 19.77 -18.56 9.48
C GLN A 494 19.51 -19.90 8.78
N THR A 495 18.39 -20.58 9.06
CA THR A 495 18.05 -21.88 8.45
C THR A 495 17.24 -21.75 7.16
N LEU A 496 16.76 -20.55 6.84
CA LEU A 496 15.94 -20.28 5.67
C LEU A 496 16.78 -20.08 4.39
N VAL A 497 16.14 -20.19 3.23
CA VAL A 497 16.79 -19.98 1.92
C VAL A 497 17.34 -18.56 1.83
N HIS A 498 16.63 -17.58 2.40
CA HIS A 498 17.06 -16.19 2.46
C HIS A 498 18.41 -15.95 3.15
N ALA A 499 18.77 -16.78 4.14
CA ALA A 499 20.05 -16.67 4.83
C ALA A 499 21.18 -17.47 4.14
N ALA A 500 20.83 -18.40 3.25
CA ALA A 500 21.80 -19.26 2.58
C ALA A 500 22.79 -18.46 1.70
N TYR A 501 22.39 -17.30 1.18
CA TYR A 501 23.27 -16.48 0.36
C TYR A 501 24.54 -16.00 1.08
N TYR A 502 24.47 -15.78 2.41
CA TYR A 502 25.60 -15.30 3.21
C TYR A 502 26.13 -16.35 4.22
N THR A 503 25.53 -17.53 4.29
CA THR A 503 25.97 -18.62 5.18
C THR A 503 26.58 -19.81 4.44
N ASP A 504 26.15 -20.06 3.19
CA ASP A 504 26.60 -21.20 2.39
C ASP A 504 27.85 -20.87 1.56
N ASP A 505 28.85 -21.76 1.63
CA ASP A 505 30.16 -21.54 1.02
C ASP A 505 30.12 -21.48 -0.52
N GLU A 506 29.15 -22.16 -1.16
CA GLU A 506 29.00 -22.15 -2.61
C GLU A 506 28.47 -20.80 -3.11
N CYS A 507 27.54 -20.18 -2.37
CA CYS A 507 27.07 -18.82 -2.63
C CYS A 507 28.22 -17.81 -2.45
N ILE A 508 28.97 -17.92 -1.34
CA ILE A 508 30.09 -17.03 -1.03
C ILE A 508 31.20 -17.16 -2.08
N ALA A 509 31.52 -18.39 -2.50
CA ALA A 509 32.42 -18.67 -3.60
C ALA A 509 31.99 -17.95 -4.88
N ARG A 510 30.71 -18.03 -5.25
CA ARG A 510 30.18 -17.38 -6.44
C ARG A 510 30.28 -15.85 -6.40
N ILE A 511 30.02 -15.25 -5.24
CA ILE A 511 30.21 -13.80 -5.00
C ILE A 511 31.68 -13.43 -5.21
N ALA A 512 32.60 -14.22 -4.63
CA ALA A 512 34.03 -14.00 -4.77
C ALA A 512 34.52 -14.16 -6.23
N ASP A 513 33.99 -15.13 -6.99
CA ASP A 513 34.29 -15.30 -8.41
C ASP A 513 33.90 -14.07 -9.24
N TRP A 514 32.73 -13.47 -8.96
CA TRP A 514 32.31 -12.24 -9.63
C TRP A 514 33.23 -11.06 -9.33
N ILE A 515 33.54 -10.85 -8.05
CA ILE A 515 34.43 -9.75 -7.60
C ILE A 515 35.84 -9.91 -8.17
N ALA A 516 36.36 -11.13 -8.21
CA ALA A 516 37.68 -11.46 -8.77
C ALA A 516 37.72 -11.46 -10.31
N GLY A 517 36.58 -11.25 -10.99
CA GLY A 517 36.52 -11.21 -12.46
C GLY A 517 36.61 -12.58 -13.14
N ARG A 518 36.28 -13.67 -12.44
CA ARG A 518 36.34 -15.06 -12.94
C ARG A 518 34.98 -15.63 -13.36
N GLY A 519 33.91 -14.83 -13.35
CA GLY A 519 32.53 -15.32 -13.38
C GLY A 519 31.62 -14.80 -14.47
#